data_AF-A0AA36JRU9-F1
#
_entry.id   AF-A0AA36JRU9-F1
#
_cell.length_a   1.000
_cell.length_b   1.000
_cell.length_c   1.000
_cell.angle_alpha   90.00
_cell.angle_beta   90.00
_cell.angle_gamma   90.00
#
_symmetry.space_group_name_H-M   'P 1'
#
loop_
_entity.id
_entity.type
_entity.pdbx_description
1 polymer ?
#
loop_
_entity_poly.entity_id
_entity_poly.type
_entity_poly.pdbx_seq_one_letter_code
_entity_poly.pdbx_strand_id
1 'polypeptide(L)'
;SATGGVLLFLGGEKLAGGWRCNDIWRLTLAKHAWRACEWKLISAHDEGQSDDRGRRWHRKWKPRCNFAAACASARRGYLLYVAGGEDAVGYRLNDVWASQDGGLSWRCMSQ
;
A
#
# COMPACT_ATOMS: atom_id res chain seq x y z
N SER A 1 -14.18 -0.23 -25.31
CA SER A 1 -14.26 -0.08 -23.85
C SER A 1 -13.14 0.86 -23.41
N ALA A 2 -13.46 2.11 -23.04
CA ALA A 2 -12.45 3.13 -22.75
C ALA A 2 -12.06 3.08 -21.27
N THR A 3 -11.21 2.13 -20.89
CA THR A 3 -10.60 2.11 -19.55
C THR A 3 -9.65 3.30 -19.43
N GLY A 4 -10.00 4.29 -18.63
CA GLY A 4 -9.05 5.34 -18.25
C GLY A 4 -8.03 4.82 -17.22
N GLY A 5 -7.04 5.66 -16.89
CA GLY A 5 -5.92 5.28 -16.04
C GLY A 5 -6.32 4.99 -14.60
N VAL A 6 -5.51 4.22 -13.88
CA VAL A 6 -5.67 3.96 -12.45
C VAL A 6 -4.42 4.42 -11.71
N LEU A 7 -4.62 5.16 -10.63
CA LEU A 7 -3.58 5.49 -9.66
C LEU A 7 -3.89 4.78 -8.34
N LEU A 8 -2.84 4.25 -7.71
CA LEU A 8 -2.90 3.71 -6.36
C LEU A 8 -2.13 4.62 -5.43
N PHE A 9 -2.76 4.96 -4.32
CA PHE A 9 -2.16 5.70 -3.22
C PHE A 9 -1.97 4.72 -2.08
N LEU A 10 -0.74 4.61 -1.59
CA LEU A 10 -0.33 3.65 -0.58
C LEU A 10 0.10 4.42 0.66
N GLY A 11 -0.55 4.18 1.80
CA GLY A 11 -0.14 4.68 3.11
C GLY A 11 0.26 6.16 3.15
N GLY A 12 1.26 6.47 3.98
CA GLY A 12 1.83 7.81 4.09
C GLY A 12 1.66 8.41 5.48
N GLU A 13 1.67 9.73 5.55
CA GLU A 13 1.56 10.51 6.77
C GLU A 13 0.34 11.43 6.72
N LYS A 14 -0.44 11.45 7.80
CA LYS A 14 -1.45 12.48 8.01
C LYS A 14 -0.80 13.68 8.69
N LEU A 15 -0.92 14.85 8.06
CA LEU A 15 -0.31 16.12 8.51
C LEU A 15 -0.65 16.49 9.96
N ALA A 16 -1.84 16.12 10.44
CA ALA A 16 -2.24 16.34 11.83
C ALA A 16 -1.73 15.20 12.73
N GLY A 17 -0.53 15.35 13.30
CA GLY A 17 -0.07 14.56 14.45
C GLY A 17 0.86 13.38 14.16
N GLY A 18 1.53 13.33 13.00
CA GLY A 18 2.56 12.33 12.71
C GLY A 18 2.02 10.89 12.56
N TRP A 19 0.70 10.75 12.42
CA TRP A 19 0.05 9.46 12.24
C TRP A 19 0.44 8.88 10.89
N ARG A 20 1.14 7.75 10.93
CA ARG A 20 1.42 6.95 9.75
C ARG A 20 0.21 6.10 9.42
N CYS A 21 -0.06 5.89 8.14
CA CYS A 21 -1.13 5.01 7.68
C CYS A 21 -0.59 3.99 6.68
N ASN A 22 -1.39 2.95 6.47
CA ASN A 22 -1.16 1.95 5.45
C ASN A 22 -2.41 1.70 4.59
N ASP A 23 -3.40 2.58 4.64
CA ASP A 23 -4.57 2.46 3.78
C ASP A 23 -4.19 2.55 2.29
N ILE A 24 -4.95 1.84 1.48
CA ILE A 24 -4.75 1.76 0.04
C ILE A 24 -5.97 2.35 -0.65
N TRP A 25 -5.75 3.42 -1.41
CA TRP A 25 -6.79 4.07 -2.19
C TRP A 25 -6.54 3.86 -3.68
N ARG A 26 -7.63 3.64 -4.42
CA ARG A 26 -7.64 3.62 -5.87
C ARG A 26 -8.35 4.86 -6.38
N LEU A 27 -7.71 5.55 -7.31
CA LEU A 27 -8.31 6.58 -8.14
C LEU A 27 -8.46 6.05 -9.56
N THR A 28 -9.70 5.94 -10.05
CA THR A 28 -9.97 5.63 -11.46
C THR A 28 -10.21 6.95 -12.20
N LEU A 29 -9.43 7.20 -13.25
CA LEU A 29 -9.50 8.41 -14.07
C LEU A 29 -10.39 8.15 -15.29
N ALA A 30 -11.32 9.05 -15.61
CA ALA A 30 -12.02 9.00 -16.90
C ALA A 30 -11.15 9.57 -18.02
N LYS A 31 -11.15 8.88 -19.18
CA LYS A 31 -10.35 9.27 -20.35
C LYS A 31 -10.83 10.56 -21.03
N HIS A 32 -12.11 10.91 -20.89
CA HIS A 32 -12.76 12.00 -21.65
C HIS A 32 -13.71 12.87 -20.84
N ALA A 33 -13.68 12.80 -19.51
CA ALA A 33 -14.51 13.65 -18.66
C ALA A 33 -13.66 14.17 -17.50
N TRP A 34 -13.39 15.47 -17.49
CA TRP A 34 -12.63 16.20 -16.46
C TRP A 34 -13.21 16.10 -15.04
N ARG A 35 -14.35 15.40 -14.87
CA ARG A 35 -15.11 15.32 -13.62
C ARG A 35 -15.51 13.90 -13.20
N ALA A 36 -15.17 12.87 -13.97
CA ALA A 36 -15.51 11.49 -13.62
C ALA A 36 -14.26 10.76 -13.12
N CYS A 37 -13.76 11.17 -11.96
CA CYS A 37 -12.79 10.37 -11.22
C CYS A 37 -13.48 9.70 -10.03
N GLU A 38 -13.19 8.43 -9.81
CA GLU A 38 -13.79 7.65 -8.73
C GLU A 38 -12.71 7.25 -7.74
N TRP A 39 -12.89 7.64 -6.48
CA TRP A 39 -12.09 7.19 -5.36
C TRP A 39 -12.71 5.97 -4.72
N LYS A 40 -11.88 4.95 -4.45
CA LYS A 40 -12.30 3.75 -3.74
C LYS A 40 -11.24 3.35 -2.71
N LEU A 41 -11.65 3.17 -1.46
CA LEU A 41 -10.81 2.52 -0.45
C LEU A 41 -10.71 1.03 -0.80
N ILE A 42 -9.50 0.56 -1.06
CA ILE A 42 -9.22 -0.83 -1.42
C ILE A 42 -8.87 -1.64 -0.18
N SER A 43 -8.06 -1.09 0.71
CA SER A 43 -7.63 -1.77 1.92
C SER A 43 -7.49 -0.75 3.05
N ALA A 44 -8.30 -0.90 4.09
CA ALA A 44 -8.32 0.00 5.25
C ALA A 44 -7.03 -0.09 6.09
N HIS A 45 -6.82 0.89 6.95
CA HIS A 45 -5.71 0.90 7.90
C HIS A 45 -5.67 -0.40 8.74
N ASP A 46 -4.48 -0.93 8.99
CA ASP A 46 -4.24 -2.15 9.78
C ASP A 46 -2.91 -2.02 10.53
N GLU A 47 -2.89 -2.26 11.84
CA GLU A 47 -1.64 -2.23 12.62
C GLU A 47 -0.74 -3.44 12.36
N GLY A 48 -1.24 -4.42 11.61
CA GLY A 48 -0.58 -5.69 11.36
C GLY A 48 -0.60 -6.60 12.60
N GLN A 49 -0.44 -7.89 12.37
CA GLN A 49 -0.33 -8.89 13.45
C GLN A 49 1.06 -9.50 13.44
N SER A 50 1.61 -9.71 14.64
CA SER A 50 2.86 -10.45 14.86
C SER A 50 2.56 -11.68 15.71
N ASP A 51 3.29 -12.77 15.50
CA ASP A 51 3.27 -13.90 16.44
C ASP A 51 4.09 -13.60 17.69
N ASP A 52 4.08 -14.54 18.63
CA ASP A 52 4.87 -14.50 19.88
C ASP A 52 6.38 -14.39 19.65
N ARG A 53 6.85 -14.60 18.41
CA ARG A 53 8.25 -14.48 17.99
C ARG A 53 8.52 -13.20 17.20
N GLY A 54 7.56 -12.28 17.14
CA GLY A 54 7.66 -11.02 16.40
C GLY A 54 7.56 -11.16 14.89
N ARG A 55 7.31 -12.37 14.35
CA ARG A 55 7.13 -12.57 12.91
C ARG A 55 5.78 -12.04 12.50
N ARG A 56 5.75 -11.15 11.51
CA ARG A 56 4.48 -10.56 11.03
C ARG A 56 3.77 -11.54 10.11
N TRP A 57 2.57 -11.98 10.46
CA TRP A 57 1.80 -12.94 9.65
C TRP A 57 0.84 -12.20 8.69
N HIS A 58 1.28 -12.10 7.44
CA HIS A 58 0.53 -12.24 6.17
C HIS A 58 -0.72 -11.42 5.81
N ARG A 59 -1.12 -10.35 6.51
CA ARG A 59 -2.25 -9.54 6.00
C ARG A 59 -1.84 -8.21 5.40
N LYS A 60 -0.99 -7.47 6.11
CA LYS A 60 -0.60 -6.12 5.70
C LYS A 60 0.65 -5.65 6.43
N TRP A 61 1.40 -4.78 5.78
CA TRP A 61 2.54 -4.09 6.38
C TRP A 61 2.07 -3.04 7.38
N LYS A 62 2.83 -2.84 8.46
CA LYS A 62 2.54 -1.78 9.47
C LYS A 62 2.48 -0.38 8.87
N PRO A 63 1.70 0.54 9.45
CA PRO A 63 1.66 1.94 9.05
C PRO A 63 3.05 2.57 8.97
N ARG A 64 3.32 3.31 7.87
CA ARG A 64 4.66 3.84 7.58
C ARG A 64 4.65 5.00 6.59
N CYS A 65 5.73 5.76 6.59
CA CYS A 65 6.06 6.77 5.57
C CYS A 65 7.48 6.54 5.01
N ASN A 66 7.92 7.41 4.11
CA ASN A 66 9.30 7.43 3.58
C ASN A 66 9.77 6.08 3.02
N PHE A 67 8.83 5.23 2.60
CA PHE A 67 9.11 3.92 2.05
C PHE A 67 9.25 3.99 0.53
N ALA A 68 9.93 3.01 -0.04
CA ALA A 68 9.95 2.84 -1.48
C ALA A 68 8.72 2.04 -1.94
N ALA A 69 8.12 2.48 -3.05
CA ALA A 69 7.04 1.77 -3.73
C ALA A 69 7.45 1.47 -5.17
N ALA A 70 7.14 0.26 -5.65
CA ALA A 70 7.41 -0.15 -7.03
C ALA A 70 6.25 -0.97 -7.59
N CYS A 71 6.08 -0.90 -8.91
CA CYS A 71 5.11 -1.70 -9.65
C CYS A 71 5.83 -2.42 -10.78
N ALA A 72 5.66 -3.73 -10.88
CA ALA A 72 6.27 -4.55 -11.94
C ALA A 72 5.17 -5.30 -12.71
N SER A 73 5.36 -5.46 -14.02
CA SER A 73 4.49 -6.32 -14.81
C SER A 73 4.64 -7.78 -14.34
N ALA A 74 3.52 -8.49 -14.28
CA ALA A 74 3.46 -9.91 -13.94
C ALA A 74 2.58 -10.65 -14.93
N ARG A 75 2.74 -11.99 -15.02
CA ARG A 75 1.95 -12.84 -15.94
C ARG A 75 0.44 -12.64 -15.84
N ARG A 76 -0.07 -12.22 -14.67
CA ARG A 76 -1.49 -11.95 -14.41
C ARG A 76 -1.73 -10.54 -13.88
N GLY A 77 -1.16 -9.52 -14.54
CA GLY A 77 -1.38 -8.11 -14.20
C GLY A 77 -0.09 -7.46 -13.71
N TYR A 78 -0.08 -7.03 -12.46
CA TYR A 78 1.08 -6.37 -11.87
C TYR A 78 1.33 -6.81 -10.42
N LEU A 79 2.57 -6.65 -10.01
CA LEU A 79 3.04 -6.82 -8.65
C LEU A 79 3.32 -5.45 -8.05
N LEU A 80 2.72 -5.16 -6.91
CA LEU A 80 3.05 -4.00 -6.10
C LEU A 80 4.06 -4.40 -5.04
N TYR A 81 5.05 -3.55 -4.80
CA TYR A 81 6.03 -3.70 -3.75
C TYR A 81 6.06 -2.48 -2.84
N VAL A 82 6.21 -2.73 -1.54
CA VAL A 82 6.50 -1.73 -0.51
C VAL A 82 7.75 -2.20 0.22
N ALA A 83 8.77 -1.35 0.31
CA ALA A 83 10.05 -1.67 0.94
C ALA A 83 10.47 -0.60 1.94
N GLY A 84 10.80 -1.05 3.15
CA GLY A 84 11.32 -0.23 4.23
C GLY A 84 10.40 0.92 4.65
N GLY A 85 10.99 2.07 4.94
CA GLY A 85 10.31 3.26 5.45
C GLY A 85 10.47 3.44 6.96
N GLU A 86 9.64 4.28 7.55
CA GLU A 86 9.70 4.64 8.96
C GLU A 86 8.32 4.51 9.59
N ASP A 87 8.25 3.96 10.81
CA ASP A 87 7.01 3.83 11.57
C ASP A 87 6.65 5.12 12.34
N ALA A 88 5.59 5.06 13.16
CA ALA A 88 5.09 6.22 13.89
C ALA A 88 6.08 6.80 14.92
N VAL A 89 7.03 6.00 15.41
CA VAL A 89 8.07 6.47 16.35
C VAL A 89 9.39 6.79 15.64
N GLY A 90 9.42 6.72 14.32
CA GLY A 90 10.62 6.98 13.50
C GLY A 90 11.58 5.80 13.42
N TYR A 91 11.16 4.60 13.82
CA TYR A 91 11.98 3.40 13.66
C TYR A 91 12.05 3.01 12.18
N ARG A 92 13.27 2.81 11.68
CA ARG A 92 13.51 2.42 10.29
C ARG A 92 13.17 0.95 10.09
N LEU A 93 12.32 0.72 9.10
CA LEU A 93 11.89 -0.59 8.67
C LEU A 93 12.75 -1.04 7.49
N ASN A 94 13.02 -2.34 7.43
CA ASN A 94 13.78 -3.03 6.39
C ASN A 94 12.96 -4.16 5.72
N ASP A 95 11.71 -4.34 6.13
CA ASP A 95 10.83 -5.38 5.58
C ASP A 95 10.36 -5.04 4.16
N VAL A 96 10.16 -6.07 3.36
CA VAL A 96 9.64 -5.96 1.98
C VAL A 96 8.33 -6.71 1.88
N TRP A 97 7.33 -6.07 1.27
CA TRP A 97 6.00 -6.59 1.09
C TRP A 97 5.58 -6.56 -0.37
N ALA A 98 4.83 -7.57 -0.79
CA ALA A 98 4.32 -7.67 -2.16
C ALA A 98 2.80 -7.93 -2.20
N SER A 99 2.13 -7.39 -3.20
CA SER A 99 0.71 -7.64 -3.50
C SER A 99 0.52 -7.96 -4.99
N GLN A 100 -0.32 -8.95 -5.28
CA GLN A 100 -0.69 -9.37 -6.65
C GLN A 100 -2.13 -9.01 -7.03
N ASP A 101 -2.90 -8.46 -6.08
CA ASP A 101 -4.34 -8.25 -6.20
C ASP A 101 -4.71 -6.76 -6.07
N GLY A 102 -3.80 -5.87 -6.48
CA GLY A 102 -4.03 -4.43 -6.46
C GLY A 102 -4.02 -3.81 -5.06
N GLY A 103 -3.35 -4.44 -4.10
CA GLY A 103 -3.19 -3.94 -2.73
C GLY A 103 -4.27 -4.41 -1.76
N LEU A 104 -5.10 -5.39 -2.15
CA LEU A 104 -6.12 -6.00 -1.27
C LEU A 104 -5.46 -6.86 -0.19
N SER A 105 -4.51 -7.72 -0.58
CA SER A 105 -3.74 -8.56 0.33
C SER A 105 -2.24 -8.44 0.09
N TRP A 106 -1.46 -8.68 1.15
CA TRP A 106 -0.01 -8.50 1.13
C TRP A 106 0.72 -9.70 1.72
N ARG A 107 1.82 -10.07 1.07
CA ARG A 107 2.75 -11.09 1.57
C ARG A 107 4.04 -10.43 1.99
N CYS A 108 4.54 -10.81 3.17
CA CYS A 108 5.86 -10.41 3.59
C CYS A 108 6.90 -11.26 2.85
N MET A 109 7.82 -10.59 2.17
CA MET A 109 8.87 -11.19 1.35
C MET A 109 10.19 -11.27 2.11
N SER A 110 10.42 -10.35 3.06
CA SER A 110 11.57 -10.35 3.99
C SER A 110 11.23 -9.54 5.25
N GLN A 111 11.82 -9.92 6.39
CA GLN A 111 11.74 -9.25 7.69
C GLN A 111 13.15 -9.12 8.26
#